data_AF-A0A954UTU7-F1
#
_entry.id   AF-A0A954UTU7-F1
#
_cell.length_a   1.000
_cell.length_b   1.000
_cell.length_c   1.000
_cell.angle_alpha   90.00
_cell.angle_beta   90.00
_cell.angle_gamma   90.00
#
_symmetry.space_group_name_H-M   'P 1'
#
loop_
_entity.id
_entity.type
_entity.pdbx_description
1 polymer ?
#
loop_
_entity_poly.entity_id
_entity_poly.type
_entity_poly.pdbx_seq_one_letter_code
_entity_poly.pdbx_strand_id
1 'polypeptide(L)'
;MSLTNAVETELTSDGRFGDWRLILGHVYSHYTSGLDALGNSVPCAARVRCKLAEEGSARVVEELGDPGVRIALNRMLELHKAGKRELAFELLPVLDAVESNLQEVRRLRFVGSNLTGLGANIEVWTSDRSGPADEIFNSAFNKEIASSVSDEAVALCDPSPAMLSTLQRGLNLLISLVPRLAVGMLAHVRMVAVIDVADVSHRFGRVRYNMCQNVSTHAIPGTIFLSPTPLENEWRAAEALLHEAMHKRLSDLVLTKSIFRTGFSSADSPT
;
A
#
# COMPACT_ATOMS: atom_id res chain seq x y z
N MET A 1 -28.14 -15.43 13.75
CA MET A 1 -26.96 -14.65 13.27
C MET A 1 -25.76 -15.57 13.36
N SER A 2 -25.01 -15.80 12.27
CA SER A 2 -23.81 -16.65 12.34
C SER A 2 -22.75 -15.97 13.22
N LEU A 3 -21.90 -16.75 13.89
CA LEU A 3 -20.80 -16.21 14.71
C LEU A 3 -19.92 -15.24 13.88
N THR A 4 -19.66 -15.58 12.63
CA THR A 4 -18.92 -14.75 11.67
C THR A 4 -19.56 -13.38 11.47
N ASN A 5 -20.90 -13.32 11.32
CA ASN A 5 -21.59 -12.04 11.15
C ASN A 5 -21.56 -11.18 12.42
N ALA A 6 -21.57 -11.80 13.61
CA ALA A 6 -21.48 -11.09 14.87
C ALA A 6 -20.07 -10.48 15.04
N VAL A 7 -19.02 -11.27 14.84
CA VAL A 7 -17.61 -10.82 14.92
C VAL A 7 -17.34 -9.70 13.92
N GLU A 8 -17.81 -9.87 12.68
CA GLU A 8 -17.64 -8.86 11.65
C GLU A 8 -18.36 -7.55 11.99
N THR A 9 -19.56 -7.63 12.56
CA THR A 9 -20.30 -6.42 12.98
C THR A 9 -19.53 -5.69 14.06
N GLU A 10 -19.04 -6.40 15.07
CA GLU A 10 -18.29 -5.80 16.17
C GLU A 10 -17.03 -5.07 15.64
N LEU A 11 -16.21 -5.77 14.84
CA LEU A 11 -14.96 -5.24 14.28
C LEU A 11 -15.16 -4.06 13.31
N THR A 12 -16.34 -3.94 12.71
CA THR A 12 -16.68 -2.86 11.76
C THR A 12 -17.50 -1.73 12.38
N SER A 13 -18.06 -1.93 13.58
CA SER A 13 -18.94 -0.95 14.23
C SER A 13 -18.21 0.18 14.97
N ASP A 14 -16.94 -0.01 15.34
CA ASP A 14 -16.17 1.06 15.98
C ASP A 14 -15.92 2.20 14.96
N GLY A 15 -16.32 3.44 15.28
CA GLY A 15 -16.18 4.56 14.34
C GLY A 15 -14.73 5.02 14.09
N ARG A 16 -13.78 4.68 14.96
CA ARG A 16 -12.35 4.98 14.81
C ARG A 16 -11.59 3.81 14.19
N PHE A 17 -11.94 2.62 14.70
CA PHE A 17 -11.63 1.27 14.25
C PHE A 17 -12.09 1.00 12.82
N GLY A 18 -13.38 0.70 12.74
CA GLY A 18 -14.15 0.09 11.67
C GLY A 18 -14.55 1.00 10.52
N ASP A 19 -14.58 2.33 10.69
CA ASP A 19 -14.85 3.27 9.58
C ASP A 19 -13.60 3.49 8.70
N TRP A 20 -13.38 2.56 7.77
CA TRP A 20 -12.24 2.61 6.85
C TRP A 20 -12.29 3.83 5.92
N ARG A 21 -13.48 4.37 5.63
CA ARG A 21 -13.64 5.57 4.78
C ARG A 21 -13.12 6.79 5.49
N LEU A 22 -13.40 6.93 6.80
CA LEU A 22 -12.86 8.00 7.61
C LEU A 22 -11.31 7.95 7.65
N ILE A 23 -10.75 6.76 7.85
CA ILE A 23 -9.28 6.57 7.90
C ILE A 23 -8.66 6.98 6.56
N LEU A 24 -9.16 6.45 5.45
CA LEU A 24 -8.66 6.82 4.12
C LEU A 24 -8.87 8.30 3.81
N GLY A 25 -10.00 8.87 4.22
CA GLY A 25 -10.26 10.30 4.11
C GLY A 25 -9.16 11.13 4.79
N HIS A 26 -8.72 10.71 5.98
CA HIS A 26 -7.59 11.34 6.66
C HIS A 26 -6.25 11.09 5.95
N VAL A 27 -6.01 9.90 5.39
CA VAL A 27 -4.78 9.60 4.62
C VAL A 27 -4.67 10.52 3.41
N TYR A 28 -5.73 10.63 2.62
CA TYR A 28 -5.72 11.49 1.45
C TYR A 28 -5.65 12.96 1.84
N SER A 29 -6.36 13.36 2.90
CA SER A 29 -6.26 14.72 3.45
C SER A 29 -4.85 15.06 3.94
N HIS A 30 -4.14 14.10 4.53
CA HIS A 30 -2.74 14.24 4.93
C HIS A 30 -1.85 14.54 3.72
N TYR A 31 -1.98 13.76 2.65
CA TYR A 31 -1.18 13.95 1.44
C TYR A 31 -1.54 15.24 0.67
N THR A 32 -2.82 15.60 0.57
CA THR A 32 -3.23 16.87 -0.06
C THR A 32 -2.73 18.08 0.74
N SER A 33 -2.82 18.03 2.07
CA SER A 33 -2.26 19.08 2.93
C SER A 33 -0.73 19.13 2.85
N GLY A 34 -0.10 17.98 2.65
CA GLY A 34 1.33 17.88 2.39
C GLY A 34 1.74 18.57 1.09
N LEU A 35 0.99 18.36 0.01
CA LEU A 35 1.19 19.08 -1.25
C LEU A 35 1.01 20.60 -1.09
N ASP A 36 0.00 21.02 -0.32
CA ASP A 36 -0.22 22.44 0.02
C ASP A 36 1.01 23.02 0.75
N ALA A 37 1.55 22.30 1.74
CA ALA A 37 2.74 22.72 2.49
C ALA A 37 3.99 22.81 1.61
N LEU A 38 4.16 21.86 0.67
CA LEU A 38 5.29 21.83 -0.25
C LEU A 38 5.19 22.92 -1.33
N GLY A 39 3.97 23.31 -1.72
CA GLY A 39 3.68 24.19 -2.87
C GLY A 39 4.41 25.54 -2.86
N ASN A 40 4.68 26.10 -1.67
CA ASN A 40 5.44 27.35 -1.53
C ASN A 40 6.91 27.23 -1.95
N SER A 41 7.48 26.02 -1.89
CA SER A 41 8.89 25.74 -2.19
C SER A 41 9.08 24.87 -3.42
N VAL A 42 8.05 24.15 -3.83
CA VAL A 42 8.07 23.18 -4.91
C VAL A 42 6.88 23.47 -5.83
N PRO A 43 7.08 24.26 -6.91
CA PRO A 43 5.97 24.69 -7.76
C PRO A 43 5.17 23.54 -8.39
N CYS A 44 5.79 22.40 -8.70
CA CYS A 44 5.07 21.25 -9.24
C CYS A 44 4.09 20.65 -8.22
N ALA A 45 4.38 20.70 -6.91
CA ALA A 45 3.47 20.25 -5.86
C ALA A 45 2.18 21.09 -5.84
N ALA A 46 2.30 22.42 -6.01
CA ALA A 46 1.15 23.32 -6.11
C ALA A 46 0.30 23.03 -7.35
N ARG A 47 0.93 22.73 -8.50
CA ARG A 47 0.21 22.38 -9.74
C ARG A 47 -0.52 21.05 -9.62
N VAL A 48 0.15 20.01 -9.11
CA VAL A 48 -0.49 18.70 -8.82
C VAL A 48 -1.68 18.89 -7.89
N ARG A 49 -1.53 19.67 -6.83
CA ARG A 49 -2.60 19.97 -5.87
C ARG A 49 -3.80 20.68 -6.48
N CYS A 50 -3.56 21.63 -7.38
CA CYS A 50 -4.61 22.34 -8.11
C CYS A 50 -5.38 21.38 -9.02
N LYS A 51 -4.67 20.59 -9.84
CA LYS A 51 -5.28 19.61 -10.75
C LYS A 51 -6.08 18.53 -10.01
N LEU A 52 -5.55 18.02 -8.91
CA LEU A 52 -6.28 17.06 -8.06
C LEU A 52 -7.57 17.64 -7.48
N ALA A 53 -7.64 18.95 -7.23
CA ALA A 53 -8.87 19.61 -6.78
C ALA A 53 -9.93 19.70 -7.89
N GLU A 54 -9.50 19.82 -9.15
CA GLU A 54 -10.36 19.93 -10.33
C GLU A 54 -10.94 18.57 -10.77
N GLU A 55 -10.14 17.51 -10.68
CA GLU A 55 -10.47 16.15 -11.14
C GLU A 55 -11.37 15.36 -10.17
N GLY A 56 -11.51 15.81 -8.93
CA GLY A 56 -12.39 15.20 -7.91
C GLY A 56 -11.78 13.99 -7.18
N SER A 57 -12.55 13.43 -6.24
CA SER A 57 -12.05 12.48 -5.24
C SER A 57 -11.54 11.15 -5.81
N ALA A 58 -12.08 10.69 -6.94
CA ALA A 58 -11.67 9.43 -7.54
C ALA A 58 -10.20 9.47 -8.03
N ARG A 59 -9.79 10.57 -8.66
CA ARG A 59 -8.40 10.76 -9.11
C ARG A 59 -7.43 10.96 -7.95
N VAL A 60 -7.86 11.64 -6.88
CA VAL A 60 -7.08 11.75 -5.63
C VAL A 60 -6.76 10.36 -5.08
N VAL A 61 -7.76 9.48 -5.01
CA VAL A 61 -7.59 8.11 -4.52
C VAL A 61 -6.63 7.31 -5.40
N GLU A 62 -6.70 7.48 -6.71
CA GLU A 62 -5.87 6.76 -7.68
C GLU A 62 -4.39 7.18 -7.60
N GLU A 63 -4.12 8.48 -7.73
CA GLU A 63 -2.75 9.01 -7.78
C GLU A 63 -2.08 8.98 -6.40
N LEU A 64 -2.77 9.47 -5.36
CA LEU A 64 -2.24 9.44 -3.99
C LEU A 64 -2.40 8.06 -3.35
N GLY A 65 -3.01 7.10 -4.04
CA GLY A 65 -3.04 5.69 -3.65
C GLY A 65 -1.76 4.95 -3.99
N ASP A 66 -1.02 5.41 -5.00
CA ASP A 66 0.19 4.75 -5.48
C ASP A 66 1.28 4.71 -4.38
N PRO A 67 1.83 3.52 -4.06
CA PRO A 67 2.86 3.37 -3.04
C PRO A 67 4.11 4.22 -3.29
N GLY A 68 4.59 4.29 -4.54
CA GLY A 68 5.77 5.06 -4.92
C GLY A 68 5.55 6.56 -4.73
N VAL A 69 4.37 7.05 -5.12
CA VAL A 69 3.95 8.45 -4.88
C VAL A 69 3.89 8.75 -3.38
N ARG A 70 3.28 7.87 -2.58
CA ARG A 70 3.19 8.04 -1.12
C ARG A 70 4.57 8.08 -0.46
N ILE A 71 5.50 7.22 -0.88
CA ILE A 71 6.89 7.20 -0.38
C ILE A 71 7.59 8.51 -0.73
N ALA A 72 7.49 8.95 -1.99
CA ALA A 72 8.09 10.20 -2.44
C ALA A 72 7.57 11.38 -1.62
N LEU A 73 6.24 11.50 -1.46
CA LEU A 73 5.63 12.56 -0.67
C LEU A 73 6.05 12.52 0.80
N ASN A 74 6.07 11.35 1.44
CA ASN A 74 6.55 11.21 2.81
C ASN A 74 7.99 11.73 2.95
N ARG A 75 8.90 11.31 2.04
CA ARG A 75 10.30 11.75 2.05
C ARG A 75 10.43 13.25 1.77
N MET A 76 9.66 13.80 0.83
CA MET A 76 9.64 15.25 0.57
C MET A 76 9.19 16.04 1.80
N LEU A 77 8.15 15.58 2.51
CA LEU A 77 7.65 16.22 3.72
C LEU A 77 8.64 16.15 4.88
N GLU A 78 9.33 15.02 5.04
CA GLU A 78 10.41 14.86 6.02
C GLU A 78 11.58 15.81 5.73
N LEU A 79 12.03 15.87 4.48
CA LEU A 79 13.10 16.79 4.04
C LEU A 79 12.69 18.25 4.22
N HIS A 80 11.44 18.59 3.90
CA HIS A 80 10.91 19.93 4.11
C HIS A 80 10.91 20.32 5.59
N LYS A 81 10.47 19.42 6.48
CA LYS A 81 10.50 19.63 7.95
C LYS A 81 11.92 19.76 8.48
N ALA A 82 12.87 19.02 7.91
CA ALA A 82 14.28 19.07 8.27
C ALA A 82 15.02 20.29 7.67
N GLY A 83 14.35 21.13 6.88
CA GLY A 83 14.96 22.29 6.20
C GLY A 83 15.87 21.93 5.02
N LYS A 84 15.91 20.67 4.59
CA LYS A 84 16.76 20.14 3.50
C LYS A 84 16.01 20.11 2.17
N ARG A 85 15.44 21.25 1.78
CA ARG A 85 14.48 21.35 0.67
C ARG A 85 15.10 21.02 -0.69
N GLU A 86 16.37 21.33 -0.85
CA GLU A 86 17.16 21.03 -2.05
C GLU A 86 17.26 19.53 -2.35
N LEU A 87 17.28 18.68 -1.31
CA LEU A 87 17.29 17.22 -1.49
C LEU A 87 15.94 16.68 -1.96
N ALA A 88 14.85 17.43 -1.79
CA ALA A 88 13.54 17.03 -2.30
C ALA A 88 13.46 17.16 -3.83
N PHE A 89 14.44 17.82 -4.46
CA PHE A 89 14.45 17.97 -5.92
C PHE A 89 14.67 16.65 -6.66
N GLU A 90 15.33 15.68 -6.04
CA GLU A 90 15.47 14.31 -6.57
C GLU A 90 14.12 13.60 -6.75
N LEU A 91 13.07 14.07 -6.07
CA LEU A 91 11.73 13.46 -6.06
C LEU A 91 10.75 14.20 -6.99
N LEU A 92 11.15 15.32 -7.62
CA LEU A 92 10.30 16.06 -8.56
C LEU A 92 9.81 15.22 -9.75
N PRO A 93 10.62 14.30 -10.34
CA PRO A 93 10.14 13.47 -11.44
C PRO A 93 8.87 12.68 -11.09
N VAL A 94 8.67 12.32 -9.81
CA VAL A 94 7.43 11.65 -9.36
C VAL A 94 6.23 12.59 -9.47
N LEU A 95 6.36 13.84 -9.00
CA LEU A 95 5.27 14.82 -9.08
C LEU A 95 5.00 15.26 -10.52
N ASP A 96 6.04 15.38 -11.34
CA ASP A 96 5.89 15.70 -12.77
C ASP A 96 5.19 14.55 -13.52
N ALA A 97 5.45 13.30 -13.15
CA ALA A 97 4.75 12.13 -13.68
C ALA A 97 3.27 12.11 -13.26
N VAL A 98 2.96 12.37 -11.98
CA VAL A 98 1.56 12.51 -11.51
C VAL A 98 0.86 13.64 -12.24
N GLU A 99 1.52 14.80 -12.37
CA GLU A 99 0.98 15.95 -13.11
C GLU A 99 0.66 15.61 -14.57
N SER A 100 1.54 14.85 -15.22
CA SER A 100 1.37 14.41 -16.61
C SER A 100 0.25 13.36 -16.74
N ASN A 101 0.16 12.40 -15.81
CA ASN A 101 -0.91 11.41 -15.79
C ASN A 101 -2.29 12.06 -15.60
N LEU A 102 -2.39 13.11 -14.78
CA LEU A 102 -3.62 13.88 -14.60
C LEU A 102 -4.02 14.66 -15.85
N GLN A 103 -3.09 14.95 -16.77
CA GLN A 103 -3.39 15.60 -18.05
C GLN A 103 -3.84 14.60 -19.12
N GLU A 104 -3.38 13.35 -19.04
CA GLU A 104 -3.85 12.31 -19.94
C GLU A 104 -5.27 11.90 -19.54
N VAL A 105 -6.22 11.95 -20.49
CA VAL A 105 -7.52 11.28 -20.36
C VAL A 105 -7.29 9.77 -20.45
N ARG A 106 -6.66 9.19 -19.43
CA ARG A 106 -6.49 7.75 -19.33
C ARG A 106 -7.85 7.14 -19.03
N ARG A 107 -8.46 6.60 -20.08
CA ARG A 107 -9.55 5.64 -20.02
C ARG A 107 -9.00 4.37 -19.38
N LEU A 108 -9.13 4.25 -18.06
CA LEU A 108 -9.10 3.02 -17.27
C LEU A 108 -7.89 2.09 -17.52
N ARG A 109 -6.93 2.07 -16.58
CA ARG A 109 -6.07 0.89 -16.41
C ARG A 109 -6.89 -0.21 -15.73
N PHE A 110 -7.09 -1.32 -16.43
CA PHE A 110 -7.70 -2.53 -15.89
C PHE A 110 -6.62 -3.59 -15.69
N VAL A 111 -6.50 -4.15 -14.48
CA VAL A 111 -5.80 -5.42 -14.22
C VAL A 111 -6.64 -6.21 -13.20
N GLY A 112 -7.12 -7.40 -13.60
CA GLY A 112 -7.86 -8.34 -12.73
C GLY A 112 -9.38 -8.18 -12.75
N SER A 113 -10.04 -8.86 -13.70
CA SER A 113 -11.45 -8.70 -14.10
C SER A 113 -12.54 -9.14 -13.10
N ASN A 114 -12.32 -9.15 -11.78
CA ASN A 114 -13.40 -9.45 -10.82
C ASN A 114 -13.37 -8.68 -9.48
N LEU A 115 -12.44 -7.75 -9.25
CA LEU A 115 -12.41 -6.95 -8.00
C LEU A 115 -13.14 -5.60 -8.11
N THR A 116 -13.47 -5.18 -9.32
CA THR A 116 -14.11 -3.88 -9.61
C THR A 116 -15.51 -3.71 -9.02
N GLY A 117 -16.19 -4.81 -8.68
CA GLY A 117 -17.50 -4.77 -8.03
C GLY A 117 -17.48 -4.30 -6.56
N LEU A 118 -16.31 -4.21 -5.93
CA LEU A 118 -16.16 -3.88 -4.50
C LEU A 118 -15.41 -2.57 -4.24
N GLY A 119 -15.01 -1.85 -5.29
CA GLY A 119 -14.33 -0.55 -5.17
C GLY A 119 -12.88 -0.62 -4.71
N ALA A 120 -12.28 -1.82 -4.57
CA ALA A 120 -10.86 -2.00 -4.27
C ALA A 120 -10.09 -2.26 -5.57
N ASN A 121 -9.40 -1.24 -6.08
CA ASN A 121 -8.49 -1.36 -7.23
C ASN A 121 -7.12 -1.86 -6.75
N ILE A 122 -7.05 -3.13 -6.36
CA ILE A 122 -5.78 -3.77 -5.99
C ILE A 122 -5.05 -4.17 -7.27
N GLU A 123 -3.88 -3.58 -7.48
CA GLU A 123 -2.96 -3.95 -8.54
C GLU A 123 -2.04 -5.07 -8.09
N VAL A 124 -1.62 -5.90 -9.03
CA VAL A 124 -0.53 -6.84 -8.80
C VAL A 124 0.73 -6.25 -9.43
N TRP A 125 1.82 -6.20 -8.67
CA TRP A 125 3.11 -5.74 -9.17
C TRP A 125 3.65 -6.70 -10.23
N THR A 126 4.27 -6.13 -11.25
CA THR A 126 4.93 -6.83 -12.37
C THR A 126 6.18 -6.04 -12.79
N SER A 127 7.14 -6.73 -13.41
CA SER A 127 8.44 -6.17 -13.81
C SER A 127 8.39 -5.21 -14.99
N ASP A 128 7.26 -5.18 -15.73
CA ASP A 128 7.02 -4.25 -16.84
C ASP A 128 6.63 -2.83 -16.38
N ARG A 129 6.43 -2.64 -15.08
CA ARG A 129 6.20 -1.33 -14.48
C ARG A 129 7.43 -0.45 -14.61
N SER A 130 7.21 0.80 -15.03
CA SER A 130 8.28 1.75 -15.29
C SER A 130 7.81 3.17 -15.01
N GLY A 131 8.71 3.97 -14.46
CA GLY A 131 8.51 5.38 -14.22
C GLY A 131 9.07 5.80 -12.86
N PRO A 132 9.09 7.11 -12.58
CA PRO A 132 9.72 7.61 -11.36
C PRO A 132 9.12 7.06 -10.06
N ALA A 133 7.80 6.86 -10.01
CA ALA A 133 7.14 6.27 -8.84
C ALA A 133 7.56 4.79 -8.63
N ASP A 134 7.66 4.02 -9.71
CA ASP A 134 8.08 2.62 -9.65
C ASP A 134 9.57 2.49 -9.26
N GLU A 135 10.43 3.43 -9.71
CA GLU A 135 11.82 3.51 -9.27
C GLU A 135 11.94 3.78 -7.76
N ILE A 136 11.14 4.70 -7.23
CA ILE A 136 11.07 4.98 -5.79
C ILE A 136 10.55 3.76 -5.02
N PHE A 137 9.52 3.09 -5.53
CA PHE A 137 9.00 1.86 -4.94
C PHE A 137 10.08 0.76 -4.88
N ASN A 138 10.76 0.50 -6.00
CA ASN A 138 11.83 -0.51 -6.07
C ASN A 138 13.01 -0.16 -5.15
N SER A 139 13.38 1.12 -5.07
CA SER A 139 14.41 1.60 -4.14
C SER A 139 14.01 1.35 -2.69
N ALA A 140 12.76 1.66 -2.32
CA ALA A 140 12.24 1.41 -0.98
C ALA A 140 12.16 -0.10 -0.68
N PHE A 141 11.73 -0.93 -1.63
CA PHE A 141 11.75 -2.39 -1.49
C PHE A 141 13.15 -2.91 -1.17
N ASN A 142 14.15 -2.50 -1.97
CA ASN A 142 15.53 -2.94 -1.77
C ASN A 142 16.07 -2.48 -0.42
N LYS A 143 15.74 -1.26 0.00
CA LYS A 143 16.20 -0.70 1.27
C LYS A 143 15.53 -1.32 2.49
N GLU A 144 14.22 -1.55 2.44
CA GLU A 144 13.41 -1.86 3.64
C GLU A 144 13.08 -3.35 3.77
N ILE A 145 13.15 -4.12 2.67
CA ILE A 145 12.83 -5.55 2.66
C ILE A 145 14.06 -6.35 2.28
N ALA A 146 14.67 -6.09 1.12
CA ALA A 146 15.79 -6.90 0.65
C ALA A 146 17.00 -6.82 1.61
N SER A 147 17.26 -5.67 2.22
CA SER A 147 18.36 -5.50 3.19
C SER A 147 18.07 -6.08 4.59
N SER A 148 16.79 -6.32 4.93
CA SER A 148 16.34 -6.60 6.29
C SER A 148 16.12 -8.09 6.58
N VAL A 149 16.10 -8.93 5.53
CA VAL A 149 15.63 -10.32 5.65
C VAL A 149 16.74 -11.35 5.89
N SER A 150 18.02 -11.02 5.65
CA SER A 150 19.27 -11.69 6.11
C SER A 150 20.38 -11.44 5.07
N ASP A 151 21.52 -12.13 5.15
CA ASP A 151 22.54 -12.19 4.09
C ASP A 151 22.00 -12.75 2.75
N GLU A 152 20.75 -13.22 2.71
CA GLU A 152 20.09 -13.79 1.54
C GLU A 152 19.31 -12.72 0.75
N ALA A 153 19.52 -12.69 -0.57
CA ALA A 153 18.88 -11.71 -1.45
C ALA A 153 17.38 -12.02 -1.63
N VAL A 154 16.52 -11.12 -1.16
CA VAL A 154 15.08 -11.14 -1.48
C VAL A 154 14.83 -10.27 -2.71
N ALA A 155 14.08 -10.79 -3.68
CA ALA A 155 13.77 -10.09 -4.93
C ALA A 155 12.25 -10.05 -5.19
N LEU A 156 11.80 -9.00 -5.88
CA LEU A 156 10.46 -8.97 -6.47
C LEU A 156 10.40 -9.93 -7.65
N CYS A 157 9.27 -10.61 -7.83
CA CYS A 157 9.08 -11.60 -8.86
C CYS A 157 7.75 -11.41 -9.59
N ASP A 158 7.75 -11.68 -10.89
CA ASP A 158 6.51 -11.75 -11.66
C ASP A 158 5.69 -12.97 -11.22
N PRO A 159 4.44 -12.78 -10.80
CA PRO A 159 3.60 -13.88 -10.38
C PRO A 159 3.24 -14.77 -11.58
N SER A 160 3.35 -16.08 -11.39
CA SER A 160 2.88 -17.04 -12.39
C SER A 160 1.36 -16.96 -12.57
N PRO A 161 0.80 -17.42 -13.72
CA PRO A 161 -0.65 -17.50 -13.90
C PRO A 161 -1.36 -18.33 -12.81
N ALA A 162 -0.70 -19.36 -12.29
CA ALA A 162 -1.22 -20.17 -11.20
C ALA A 162 -1.32 -19.37 -9.88
N MET A 163 -0.29 -18.59 -9.55
CA MET A 163 -0.28 -17.69 -8.39
C MET A 163 -1.37 -16.64 -8.49
N LEU A 164 -1.51 -15.99 -9.65
CA LEU A 164 -2.58 -15.02 -9.92
C LEU A 164 -3.97 -15.65 -9.74
N SER A 165 -4.15 -16.87 -10.24
CA SER A 165 -5.40 -17.61 -10.09
C SER A 165 -5.70 -17.92 -8.61
N THR A 166 -4.71 -18.38 -7.84
CA THR A 166 -4.89 -18.63 -6.40
C THR A 166 -5.15 -17.36 -5.61
N LEU A 167 -4.45 -16.26 -5.93
CA LEU A 167 -4.69 -14.95 -5.33
C LEU A 167 -6.14 -14.49 -5.55
N GLN A 168 -6.64 -14.61 -6.79
CA GLN A 168 -8.02 -14.26 -7.11
C GLN A 168 -9.03 -15.13 -6.36
N ARG A 169 -8.77 -16.44 -6.25
CA ARG A 169 -9.64 -17.35 -5.47
C ARG A 169 -9.60 -17.03 -3.98
N GLY A 170 -8.43 -16.70 -3.42
CA GLY A 170 -8.28 -16.26 -2.03
C GLY A 170 -9.02 -14.96 -1.73
N LEU A 171 -8.94 -13.96 -2.62
CA LEU A 171 -9.72 -12.72 -2.50
C LEU A 171 -11.22 -13.01 -2.52
N ASN A 172 -11.70 -13.79 -3.50
CA ASN A 172 -13.11 -14.15 -3.60
C ASN A 172 -13.59 -14.91 -2.35
N LEU A 173 -12.76 -15.82 -1.83
CA LEU A 173 -13.04 -16.56 -0.61
C LEU A 173 -13.14 -15.60 0.59
N LEU A 174 -12.18 -14.69 0.77
CA LEU A 174 -12.18 -13.71 1.84
C LEU A 174 -13.45 -12.84 1.82
N ILE A 175 -13.82 -12.33 0.64
CA ILE A 175 -15.05 -11.55 0.42
C ILE A 175 -16.29 -12.39 0.75
N SER A 176 -16.30 -13.67 0.39
CA SER A 176 -17.45 -14.55 0.65
C SER A 176 -17.63 -14.86 2.13
N LEU A 177 -16.53 -14.96 2.89
CA LEU A 177 -16.54 -15.33 4.30
C LEU A 177 -16.84 -14.14 5.22
N VAL A 178 -16.22 -13.00 4.95
CA VAL A 178 -16.28 -11.79 5.81
C VAL A 178 -16.41 -10.52 4.95
N PRO A 179 -17.51 -10.34 4.20
CA PRO A 179 -17.63 -9.31 3.17
C PRO A 179 -17.41 -7.87 3.67
N ARG A 180 -17.96 -7.48 4.82
CA ARG A 180 -17.80 -6.12 5.38
C ARG A 180 -16.38 -5.90 5.89
N LEU A 181 -15.81 -6.90 6.56
CA LEU A 181 -14.43 -6.80 7.05
C LEU A 181 -13.45 -6.77 5.87
N ALA A 182 -13.62 -7.67 4.89
CA ALA A 182 -12.79 -7.78 3.70
C ALA A 182 -12.75 -6.45 2.94
N VAL A 183 -13.91 -5.86 2.64
CA VAL A 183 -13.97 -4.56 1.96
C VAL A 183 -13.23 -3.48 2.75
N GLY A 184 -13.47 -3.41 4.07
CA GLY A 184 -12.82 -2.39 4.90
C GLY A 184 -11.30 -2.56 5.02
N MET A 185 -10.81 -3.80 5.11
CA MET A 185 -9.37 -4.09 5.17
C MET A 185 -8.69 -3.84 3.82
N LEU A 186 -9.26 -4.39 2.75
CA LEU A 186 -8.70 -4.32 1.40
C LEU A 186 -8.72 -2.90 0.81
N ALA A 187 -9.57 -2.01 1.32
CA ALA A 187 -9.57 -0.60 0.91
C ALA A 187 -8.24 0.12 1.21
N HIS A 188 -7.44 -0.38 2.16
CA HIS A 188 -6.11 0.14 2.50
C HIS A 188 -5.00 -0.45 1.63
N VAL A 189 -5.33 -1.34 0.70
CA VAL A 189 -4.38 -2.03 -0.16
C VAL A 189 -4.52 -1.47 -1.58
N ARG A 190 -3.42 -0.97 -2.12
CA ARG A 190 -3.30 -0.57 -3.52
C ARG A 190 -2.59 -1.63 -4.35
N MET A 191 -1.63 -2.33 -3.76
CA MET A 191 -0.74 -3.24 -4.49
C MET A 191 -0.49 -4.54 -3.72
N VAL A 192 -0.40 -5.64 -4.46
CA VAL A 192 0.14 -6.93 -4.01
C VAL A 192 1.39 -7.23 -4.83
N ALA A 193 2.50 -7.50 -4.17
CA ALA A 193 3.76 -7.89 -4.80
C ALA A 193 4.19 -9.27 -4.32
N VAL A 194 4.71 -10.09 -5.25
CA VAL A 194 5.28 -11.40 -4.91
C VAL A 194 6.78 -11.25 -4.74
N ILE A 195 7.30 -11.82 -3.66
CA ILE A 195 8.73 -11.82 -3.32
C ILE A 195 9.27 -13.24 -3.30
N ASP A 196 10.50 -13.43 -3.78
CA ASP A 196 11.22 -14.69 -3.68
C ASP A 196 12.56 -14.48 -2.96
N VAL A 197 13.00 -15.50 -2.22
CA VAL A 197 14.30 -15.53 -1.56
C VAL A 197 15.27 -16.21 -2.53
N ALA A 198 15.92 -15.38 -3.34
CA ALA A 198 16.79 -15.80 -4.42
C ALA A 198 18.16 -16.30 -3.89
N ASP A 199 18.23 -17.50 -3.29
CA ASP A 199 19.39 -18.43 -3.41
C ASP A 199 19.23 -19.76 -2.63
N VAL A 200 18.13 -20.04 -1.93
CA VAL A 200 18.14 -21.22 -1.03
C VAL A 200 17.60 -22.49 -1.70
N SER A 201 16.70 -22.38 -2.68
CA SER A 201 16.15 -23.54 -3.40
C SER A 201 17.20 -24.30 -4.22
N HIS A 202 18.31 -23.65 -4.59
CA HIS A 202 19.39 -24.26 -5.38
C HIS A 202 20.57 -24.78 -4.55
N ARG A 203 20.83 -24.27 -3.34
CA ARG A 203 22.07 -24.61 -2.58
C ARG A 203 21.89 -25.60 -1.44
N PHE A 204 20.72 -25.64 -0.82
CA PHE A 204 20.46 -26.56 0.29
C PHE A 204 19.09 -27.18 0.07
N GLY A 205 19.05 -28.47 -0.27
CA GLY A 205 17.85 -29.24 -0.62
C GLY A 205 16.79 -29.40 0.48
N ARG A 206 16.58 -28.39 1.32
CA ARG A 206 15.46 -28.12 2.22
C ARG A 206 15.70 -26.75 2.86
N VAL A 207 15.15 -25.70 2.24
CA VAL A 207 15.13 -24.33 2.77
C VAL A 207 14.17 -24.24 3.94
N ARG A 208 14.50 -23.44 4.96
CA ARG A 208 13.61 -23.15 6.09
C ARG A 208 12.41 -22.31 5.62
N TYR A 209 11.36 -22.97 5.15
CA TYR A 209 10.04 -22.46 4.70
C TYR A 209 9.25 -21.58 5.69
N ASN A 210 9.82 -21.20 6.84
CA ASN A 210 9.09 -20.54 7.94
C ASN A 210 9.56 -19.12 8.28
N MET A 211 10.61 -18.57 7.67
CA MET A 211 11.10 -17.22 8.06
C MET A 211 10.50 -16.06 7.26
N CYS A 212 9.96 -16.29 6.06
CA CYS A 212 9.41 -15.21 5.21
C CYS A 212 8.00 -15.54 4.72
N GLN A 213 7.11 -15.98 5.62
CA GLN A 213 5.75 -16.30 5.18
C GLN A 213 5.02 -15.03 4.72
N ASN A 214 5.18 -13.91 5.44
CA ASN A 214 4.82 -12.56 5.01
C ASN A 214 5.84 -11.53 5.55
N VAL A 215 6.15 -10.47 4.79
CA VAL A 215 6.96 -9.34 5.28
C VAL A 215 6.09 -8.08 5.30
N SER A 216 5.59 -7.73 6.49
CA SER A 216 4.88 -6.48 6.71
C SER A 216 5.87 -5.37 7.01
N THR A 217 6.21 -4.55 6.02
CA THR A 217 6.87 -3.26 6.29
C THR A 217 5.85 -2.14 6.33
N HIS A 218 5.95 -1.28 7.34
CA HIS A 218 5.21 -0.01 7.38
C HIS A 218 5.80 1.02 6.41
N ALA A 219 7.03 0.80 5.93
CA ALA A 219 7.77 1.76 5.11
C ALA A 219 7.25 1.86 3.68
N ILE A 220 6.49 0.88 3.20
CA ILE A 220 5.88 0.85 1.86
C ILE A 220 4.35 0.86 2.03
N PRO A 221 3.71 2.04 1.97
CA PRO A 221 2.28 2.20 2.21
C PRO A 221 1.44 1.45 1.17
N GLY A 222 0.29 0.93 1.60
CA GLY A 222 -0.68 0.31 0.70
C GLY A 222 -0.22 -0.94 -0.06
N THR A 223 0.94 -1.50 0.27
CA THR A 223 1.48 -2.69 -0.40
C THR A 223 1.54 -3.91 0.51
N ILE A 224 1.01 -5.02 0.01
CA ILE A 224 1.15 -6.35 0.59
C ILE A 224 2.27 -7.09 -0.15
N PHE A 225 3.20 -7.68 0.60
CA PHE A 225 4.24 -8.56 0.05
C PHE A 225 3.95 -10.01 0.44
N LEU A 226 3.81 -10.88 -0.55
CA LEU A 226 3.55 -12.30 -0.36
C LEU A 226 4.71 -13.14 -0.89
N SER A 227 5.10 -14.16 -0.15
CA SER A 227 5.92 -15.23 -0.71
C SER A 227 5.06 -16.16 -1.60
N PRO A 228 5.66 -17.05 -2.41
CA PRO A 228 4.94 -18.08 -3.14
C PRO A 228 4.07 -19.01 -2.26
N THR A 229 4.47 -19.25 -1.01
CA THR A 229 3.89 -20.31 -0.16
C THR A 229 2.39 -20.08 0.14
N PRO A 230 1.94 -18.87 0.56
CA PRO A 230 0.50 -18.58 0.67
C PRO A 230 -0.27 -18.75 -0.66
N LEU A 231 0.39 -18.61 -1.81
CA LEU A 231 -0.23 -18.67 -3.15
C LEU A 231 -0.37 -20.08 -3.70
N GLU A 232 0.01 -21.11 -2.94
CA GLU A 232 -0.24 -22.52 -3.25
C GLU A 232 -1.68 -22.94 -2.92
N ASN A 233 -2.36 -22.22 -2.02
CA ASN A 233 -3.68 -22.58 -1.50
C ASN A 233 -4.55 -21.33 -1.25
N GLU A 234 -5.78 -21.33 -1.73
CA GLU A 234 -6.68 -20.17 -1.64
C GLU A 234 -7.08 -19.77 -0.20
N TRP A 235 -7.15 -20.72 0.74
CA TRP A 235 -7.36 -20.42 2.15
C TRP A 235 -6.16 -19.71 2.76
N ARG A 236 -4.95 -20.17 2.43
CA ARG A 236 -3.71 -19.50 2.88
C ARG A 236 -3.56 -18.13 2.25
N ALA A 237 -3.92 -17.98 0.98
CA ALA A 237 -3.93 -16.69 0.31
C ALA A 237 -4.95 -15.73 0.96
N ALA A 238 -6.16 -16.20 1.26
CA ALA A 238 -7.19 -15.41 1.94
C ALA A 238 -6.74 -14.96 3.34
N GLU A 239 -6.14 -15.85 4.12
CA GLU A 239 -5.59 -15.55 5.44
C GLU A 239 -4.46 -14.52 5.36
N ALA A 240 -3.48 -14.74 4.48
CA ALA A 240 -2.36 -13.82 4.28
C ALA A 240 -2.84 -12.43 3.83
N LEU A 241 -3.77 -12.36 2.89
CA LEU A 241 -4.37 -11.10 2.45
C LEU A 241 -5.05 -10.35 3.58
N LEU A 242 -5.85 -11.03 4.39
CA LEU A 242 -6.53 -10.41 5.52
C LEU A 242 -5.52 -9.90 6.57
N HIS A 243 -4.53 -10.74 6.91
CA HIS A 243 -3.49 -10.42 7.87
C HIS A 243 -2.70 -9.16 7.43
N GLU A 244 -2.22 -9.14 6.20
CA GLU A 244 -1.41 -8.04 5.69
C GLU A 244 -2.23 -6.77 5.45
N ALA A 245 -3.48 -6.89 4.99
CA ALA A 245 -4.37 -5.74 4.86
C ALA A 245 -4.67 -5.07 6.21
N MET A 246 -4.77 -5.87 7.29
CA MET A 246 -4.91 -5.34 8.65
C MET A 246 -3.70 -4.48 9.05
N HIS A 247 -2.48 -4.94 8.76
CA HIS A 247 -1.28 -4.13 8.98
C HIS A 247 -1.28 -2.83 8.17
N LYS A 248 -1.77 -2.85 6.93
CA LYS A 248 -1.90 -1.62 6.11
C LYS A 248 -2.87 -0.63 6.74
N ARG A 249 -4.04 -1.10 7.21
CA ARG A 249 -5.00 -0.26 7.92
C ARG A 249 -4.39 0.36 9.19
N LEU A 250 -3.69 -0.44 10.00
CA LEU A 250 -3.03 0.04 11.21
C LEU A 250 -1.94 1.08 10.88
N SER A 251 -1.20 0.89 9.79
CA SER A 251 -0.21 1.86 9.30
C SER A 251 -0.86 3.20 8.96
N ASP A 252 -1.98 3.18 8.23
CA ASP A 252 -2.72 4.38 7.86
C ASP A 252 -3.30 5.11 9.09
N LEU A 253 -3.73 4.35 10.11
CA LEU A 253 -4.18 4.90 11.39
C LEU A 253 -3.05 5.62 12.15
N VAL A 254 -1.85 5.03 12.17
CA VAL A 254 -0.67 5.63 12.78
C VAL A 254 -0.24 6.88 12.03
N LEU A 255 -0.19 6.83 10.69
CA LEU A 255 0.16 7.96 9.83
C LEU A 255 -0.75 9.17 10.08
N THR A 256 -2.06 8.92 10.13
CA THR A 256 -3.06 9.97 10.29
C THR A 256 -3.27 10.41 11.73
N LYS A 257 -2.67 9.70 12.69
CA LYS A 257 -2.92 9.84 14.13
C LYS A 257 -4.40 9.80 14.51
N SER A 258 -5.24 9.15 13.70
CA SER A 258 -6.70 9.23 13.79
C SER A 258 -7.29 8.54 15.03
N ILE A 259 -6.53 7.67 15.69
CA ILE A 259 -6.91 7.07 16.98
C ILE A 259 -6.30 7.81 18.18
N PHE A 260 -5.27 8.61 17.96
CA PHE A 260 -4.57 9.28 19.06
C PHE A 260 -5.35 10.52 19.49
N ARG A 261 -5.47 10.71 20.81
CA ARG A 261 -6.00 11.96 21.37
C ARG A 261 -5.09 13.11 20.96
N THR A 262 -5.68 14.29 20.77
CA THR A 262 -4.90 15.54 20.64
C THR A 262 -3.91 15.66 21.79
N GLY A 263 -2.62 15.77 21.47
CA GLY A 263 -1.53 15.83 22.45
C GLY A 263 -0.75 14.54 22.68
N PHE A 264 -1.06 13.44 21.97
CA PHE A 264 -0.26 12.21 22.06
C PHE A 264 1.15 12.39 21.47
N SER A 265 2.17 12.04 22.27
CA SER A 265 3.57 11.92 21.86
C SER A 265 3.98 10.45 21.87
N SER A 266 4.71 10.01 20.84
CA SER A 266 5.29 8.66 20.81
C SER A 266 6.34 8.44 21.90
N ALA A 267 6.92 9.52 22.44
CA ALA A 267 7.83 9.47 23.58
C ALA A 267 7.13 9.04 24.90
N ASP A 268 5.80 9.13 24.95
CA ASP A 268 4.99 8.78 26.13
C ASP A 268 4.43 7.35 26.05
N SER A 269 4.80 6.58 25.01
CA SER A 269 4.38 5.19 24.88
C SER A 269 5.19 4.30 25.83
N PRO A 270 4.55 3.41 26.62
CA PRO A 270 5.28 2.45 27.44
C PRO A 270 6.14 1.55 26.55
N THR A 271 7.43 1.45 26.87
CA THR A 271 8.39 0.49 26.30
C THR A 271 8.19 -0.90 26.84
#